data_AF-A0AAE4Y769-F1
#
_entry.id   AF-A0AAE4Y769-F1
#
_cell.length_a   1.000
_cell.length_b   1.000
_cell.length_c   1.000
_cell.angle_alpha   90.00
_cell.angle_beta   90.00
_cell.angle_gamma   90.00
#
_symmetry.space_group_name_H-M   'P 1'
#
loop_
_entity.id
_entity.type
_entity.pdbx_description
1 polymer ?
#
loop_
_entity_poly.entity_id
_entity_poly.type
_entity_poly.pdbx_seq_one_letter_code
_entity_poly.pdbx_strand_id
1 'polypeptide(L)'
;MSIHFAAGDEDPVDLAEVTETLLREAAEELARALKKVKDGTLADVKKTPALARDLRDAFELMQEERGRFDKLRKQAAGTVGTRALDFSAARDEIGRRLACLRDAGEG
;
A
#
# COMPACT_ATOMS: atom_id res chain seq x y z
N MET A 1 -36.53 -3.38 -10.63
CA MET A 1 -35.65 -4.56 -10.64
C MET A 1 -34.53 -4.30 -11.62
N SER A 2 -33.30 -4.08 -11.13
CA SER A 2 -32.03 -4.32 -11.84
C SER A 2 -30.89 -3.71 -11.00
N ILE A 3 -30.02 -4.55 -10.47
CA ILE A 3 -28.65 -4.12 -10.16
C ILE A 3 -27.75 -5.10 -10.91
N HIS A 4 -27.17 -4.62 -12.01
CA HIS A 4 -26.12 -5.31 -12.72
C HIS A 4 -24.79 -4.82 -12.14
N PHE A 5 -24.09 -5.68 -11.42
CA PHE A 5 -22.66 -5.51 -11.18
C PHE A 5 -21.93 -6.11 -12.38
N ALA A 6 -21.63 -5.27 -13.37
CA ALA A 6 -20.65 -5.61 -14.39
C ALA A 6 -19.27 -5.55 -13.72
N ALA A 7 -18.79 -6.72 -13.26
CA ALA A 7 -17.42 -6.90 -12.84
C ALA A 7 -16.56 -7.19 -14.09
N GLY A 8 -16.18 -6.12 -14.78
CA GLY A 8 -14.95 -6.00 -15.58
C GLY A 8 -14.31 -4.69 -15.13
N ASP A 9 -13.01 -4.51 -15.00
CA ASP A 9 -11.86 -5.08 -15.67
C ASP A 9 -10.65 -4.92 -14.73
N GLU A 10 -9.77 -5.92 -14.69
CA GLU A 10 -8.47 -5.96 -13.98
C GLU A 10 -8.50 -5.66 -12.47
N ASP A 11 -7.76 -6.42 -11.67
CA ASP A 11 -7.56 -6.03 -10.28
C ASP A 11 -6.96 -4.61 -10.27
N PRO A 12 -7.60 -3.64 -9.60
CA PRO A 12 -7.13 -2.27 -9.61
C PRO A 12 -5.69 -2.28 -9.09
N VAL A 13 -4.76 -1.77 -9.92
CA VAL A 13 -3.34 -1.68 -9.57
C VAL A 13 -3.23 -1.09 -8.18
N ASP A 14 -2.64 -1.85 -7.25
CA ASP A 14 -2.36 -1.33 -5.92
C ASP A 14 -1.23 -0.30 -6.05
N LEU A 15 -1.64 0.94 -6.31
CA LEU A 15 -0.75 2.10 -6.43
C LEU A 15 0.15 2.24 -5.20
N ALA A 16 -0.27 1.73 -4.04
CA ALA A 16 0.54 1.75 -2.84
C ALA A 16 1.68 0.74 -2.88
N GLU A 17 1.40 -0.49 -3.33
CA GLU A 17 2.43 -1.49 -3.57
C GLU A 17 3.45 -1.04 -4.64
N VAL A 18 2.96 -0.47 -5.74
CA VAL A 18 3.80 0.08 -6.82
C VAL A 18 4.70 1.20 -6.29
N THR A 19 4.13 2.13 -5.52
CA THR A 19 4.90 3.24 -4.95
C THR A 19 5.95 2.76 -3.94
N GLU A 20 5.62 1.79 -3.08
CA GLU A 20 6.59 1.21 -2.15
C GLU A 20 7.75 0.52 -2.90
N THR A 21 7.45 -0.16 -4.00
CA THR A 21 8.45 -0.82 -4.84
C THR A 21 9.41 0.20 -5.44
N LEU A 22 8.89 1.27 -6.04
CA LEU A 22 9.72 2.35 -6.61
C LEU A 22 10.59 3.03 -5.55
N LEU A 23 10.05 3.31 -4.35
CA LEU A 23 10.81 3.91 -3.26
C LEU A 23 11.94 2.99 -2.78
N ARG A 24 11.70 1.68 -2.74
CA ARG A 24 12.72 0.69 -2.37
C ARG A 24 13.85 0.64 -3.40
N GLU A 25 13.51 0.56 -4.68
CA GLU A 25 14.51 0.52 -5.76
C GLU A 25 15.41 1.77 -5.73
N ALA A 26 14.80 2.95 -5.61
CA ALA A 26 15.54 4.20 -5.51
C ALA A 26 16.44 4.25 -4.26
N ALA A 27 15.99 3.70 -3.13
CA ALA A 27 16.77 3.64 -1.89
C ALA A 27 18.02 2.76 -2.07
N GLU A 28 17.88 1.62 -2.75
CA GLU A 28 18.99 0.74 -3.04
C GLU A 28 20.00 1.38 -4.00
N GLU A 29 19.55 2.13 -4.99
CA GLU A 29 20.41 2.88 -5.90
C GLU A 29 21.23 3.95 -5.17
N LEU A 30 20.60 4.71 -4.27
CA LEU A 30 21.29 5.69 -3.43
C LEU A 30 22.32 5.02 -2.51
N ALA A 31 21.99 3.87 -1.92
CA ALA A 31 22.93 3.11 -1.08
C ALA A 31 24.13 2.61 -1.90
N ARG A 32 23.91 2.13 -3.13
CA ARG A 32 24.97 1.73 -4.06
C ARG A 32 25.85 2.92 -4.43
N ALA A 33 25.27 4.09 -4.70
CA ALA A 33 26.02 5.32 -4.99
C ALA A 33 26.87 5.75 -3.78
N LEU A 34 26.31 5.75 -2.58
CA LEU A 34 27.03 6.06 -1.35
C LEU A 34 28.24 5.14 -1.13
N LYS A 35 28.08 3.84 -1.42
CA LYS A 35 29.19 2.88 -1.32
C LYS A 35 30.31 3.22 -2.30
N LYS A 36 29.99 3.49 -3.58
CA LYS A 36 30.99 3.88 -4.59
C LYS A 36 31.75 5.15 -4.21
N VAL A 37 31.05 6.13 -3.61
CA VAL A 37 31.70 7.37 -3.11
C VAL A 37 32.63 7.06 -1.94
N LYS A 38 32.23 6.21 -0.99
CA LYS A 38 33.09 5.79 0.13
C LYS A 38 34.34 5.02 -0.32
N ASP A 39 34.20 4.23 -1.39
CA ASP A 39 35.28 3.40 -1.93
C ASP A 39 36.28 4.20 -2.81
N GLY A 40 36.09 5.52 -2.96
CA GLY A 40 36.85 6.39 -3.87
C GLY A 40 38.37 6.43 -3.61
N THR A 41 39.14 6.16 -4.68
CA THR A 41 40.61 6.21 -4.74
C THR A 41 41.14 7.65 -4.59
N LEU A 42 42.35 7.81 -4.04
CA LEU A 42 42.98 9.04 -3.52
C LEU A 42 42.97 10.33 -4.41
N ALA A 43 42.56 10.26 -5.68
CA ALA A 43 42.60 11.38 -6.63
C ALA A 43 41.48 12.43 -6.45
N ASP A 44 40.29 12.05 -5.92
CA ASP A 44 39.10 12.94 -5.80
C ASP A 44 38.67 13.23 -4.34
N VAL A 45 39.54 12.89 -3.38
CA VAL A 45 39.22 12.79 -1.93
C VAL A 45 38.73 14.09 -1.30
N LYS A 46 39.02 15.27 -1.86
CA LYS A 46 38.61 16.54 -1.22
C LYS A 46 37.11 16.85 -1.35
N LYS A 47 36.42 16.36 -2.38
CA LYS A 47 34.97 16.56 -2.58
C LYS A 47 34.12 15.36 -2.15
N THR A 48 34.77 14.21 -2.01
CA THR A 48 34.15 12.91 -1.73
C THR A 48 33.39 12.85 -0.38
N PRO A 49 33.88 13.43 0.74
CA PRO A 49 33.18 13.38 2.03
C PRO A 49 31.87 14.17 2.06
N ALA A 50 31.84 15.36 1.44
CA ALA A 50 30.63 16.18 1.36
C ALA A 50 29.57 15.48 0.51
N LEU A 51 29.94 14.99 -0.66
CA LEU A 51 29.05 14.21 -1.52
C LEU A 51 28.53 12.94 -0.83
N ALA A 52 29.38 12.23 -0.08
CA ALA A 52 28.97 11.06 0.70
C ALA A 52 27.99 11.42 1.83
N ARG A 53 28.10 12.63 2.38
CA ARG A 53 27.14 13.13 3.37
C ARG A 53 25.81 13.44 2.70
N ASP A 54 25.81 14.22 1.63
CA ASP A 54 24.60 14.60 0.90
C ASP A 54 23.82 13.37 0.40
N LEU A 55 24.52 12.34 -0.09
CA LEU A 55 23.91 11.07 -0.51
C LEU A 55 23.31 10.28 0.67
N ARG A 56 23.94 10.32 1.84
CA ARG A 56 23.40 9.70 3.05
C ARG A 56 22.14 10.43 3.50
N ASP A 57 22.18 11.75 3.55
CA ASP A 57 21.06 12.58 3.98
C ASP A 57 19.85 12.39 3.03
N ALA A 58 20.09 12.30 1.72
CA ALA A 58 19.06 11.98 0.74
C ALA A 58 18.46 10.57 0.92
N PHE A 59 19.29 9.57 1.23
CA PHE A 59 18.82 8.20 1.52
C PHE A 59 17.97 8.15 2.80
N GLU A 60 18.39 8.85 3.86
CA GLU A 60 17.65 8.94 5.12
C GLU A 60 16.27 9.59 4.91
N LEU A 61 16.22 10.71 4.16
CA LEU A 61 14.96 11.37 3.80
C LEU A 61 14.01 10.44 3.02
N MET A 62 14.53 9.67 2.07
CA MET A 62 13.72 8.70 1.30
C MET A 62 13.15 7.59 2.19
N GLN A 63 13.96 7.08 3.15
CA GLN A 63 13.50 6.07 4.10
C GLN A 63 12.40 6.62 5.03
N GLU A 64 12.46 7.90 5.40
CA GLU A 64 11.37 8.54 6.11
C GLU A 64 10.09 8.62 5.27
N GLU A 65 10.18 9.01 4.00
CA GLU A 65 9.03 9.06 3.09
C GLU A 65 8.38 7.67 2.95
N ARG A 66 9.19 6.62 2.81
CA ARG A 66 8.69 5.25 2.80
C ARG A 66 7.95 4.91 4.09
N GLY A 67 8.50 5.30 5.25
CA GLY A 67 7.83 5.10 6.53
C GLY A 67 6.52 5.88 6.67
N ARG A 68 6.44 7.10 6.09
CA ARG A 68 5.19 7.87 5.99
C ARG A 68 4.17 7.14 5.12
N PHE A 69 4.61 6.63 3.98
CA PHE A 69 3.76 5.90 3.03
C PHE A 69 3.18 4.62 3.65
N ASP A 70 4.00 3.84 4.34
CA ASP A 70 3.54 2.63 5.04
C ASP A 70 2.49 2.92 6.12
N LYS A 71 2.61 4.05 6.82
CA LYS A 71 1.60 4.48 7.80
C LYS A 71 0.30 4.84 7.11
N LEU A 72 0.35 5.61 6.02
CA LEU A 72 -0.83 5.98 5.22
C LEU A 72 -1.52 4.73 4.67
N ARG A 73 -0.76 3.77 4.13
CA ARG A 73 -1.28 2.49 3.65
C ARG A 73 -1.99 1.71 4.76
N LYS A 74 -1.40 1.62 5.95
CA LYS A 74 -2.02 0.96 7.11
C LYS A 74 -3.29 1.67 7.58
N GLN A 75 -3.32 3.00 7.54
CA GLN A 75 -4.52 3.78 7.87
C GLN A 75 -5.63 3.58 6.84
N ALA A 76 -5.31 3.58 5.55
CA ALA A 76 -6.25 3.29 4.47
C ALA A 76 -6.83 1.87 4.60
N ALA A 77 -5.97 0.87 4.83
CA ALA A 77 -6.39 -0.51 5.07
C ALA A 77 -7.25 -0.63 6.35
N GLY A 78 -6.91 0.08 7.42
CA GLY A 78 -7.72 0.15 8.64
C GLY A 78 -9.07 0.85 8.47
N THR A 79 -9.28 1.57 7.37
CA THR A 79 -10.58 2.19 7.01
C THR A 79 -11.51 1.20 6.31
N VAL A 80 -10.95 0.18 5.64
CA VAL A 80 -11.67 -0.95 5.03
C VAL A 80 -12.16 -1.88 6.14
N GLY A 81 -13.34 -1.58 6.69
CA GLY A 81 -13.92 -2.28 7.84
C GLY A 81 -14.56 -1.38 8.89
N THR A 82 -14.47 -0.05 8.73
CA THR A 82 -15.11 0.92 9.64
C THR A 82 -16.64 0.98 9.52
N ARG A 83 -17.22 0.33 8.50
CA ARG A 83 -18.63 -0.03 8.51
C ARG A 83 -18.77 -1.34 9.27
N ALA A 84 -19.19 -1.25 10.53
CA ALA A 84 -19.58 -2.45 11.28
C ALA A 84 -20.72 -3.13 10.53
N LEU A 85 -20.47 -4.35 10.03
CA LEU A 85 -21.54 -5.20 9.53
C LEU A 85 -22.42 -5.56 10.72
N ASP A 86 -23.68 -5.12 10.70
CA ASP A 86 -24.66 -5.57 11.67
C ASP A 86 -25.08 -7.00 11.31
N PHE A 87 -24.36 -7.96 11.90
CA PHE A 87 -24.64 -9.39 11.72
C PHE A 87 -26.00 -9.79 12.29
N SER A 88 -26.56 -9.02 13.23
CA SER A 88 -27.91 -9.27 13.74
C SER A 88 -28.95 -8.91 12.68
N ALA A 89 -28.90 -7.67 12.18
CA ALA A 89 -29.80 -7.23 11.12
C ALA A 89 -29.66 -8.08 9.83
N ALA A 90 -28.44 -8.49 9.49
CA ALA A 90 -28.20 -9.39 8.36
C ALA A 90 -28.82 -10.77 8.58
N ARG A 91 -28.71 -11.34 9.79
CA ARG A 91 -29.33 -12.63 10.13
C ARG A 91 -30.85 -12.54 10.08
N ASP A 92 -31.43 -11.46 10.57
CA ASP A 92 -32.87 -11.23 10.52
C ASP A 92 -33.38 -11.14 9.08
N GLU A 93 -32.66 -10.43 8.22
CA GLU A 93 -32.98 -10.33 6.80
C GLU A 93 -32.89 -11.68 6.08
N ILE A 94 -31.85 -12.47 6.34
CA ILE A 94 -31.73 -13.83 5.80
C ILE A 94 -32.89 -14.71 6.28
N GLY A 95 -33.23 -14.64 7.57
CA GLY A 95 -34.34 -15.39 8.15
C GLY A 95 -35.68 -15.07 7.49
N ARG A 96 -35.98 -13.77 7.30
CA ARG A 96 -37.17 -13.33 6.56
C ARG A 96 -37.21 -13.88 5.14
N ARG A 97 -36.12 -13.78 4.39
CA ARG A 97 -36.05 -14.31 3.02
C ARG A 97 -36.25 -15.81 2.96
N LEU A 98 -35.67 -16.56 3.89
CA LEU A 98 -35.87 -18.01 3.97
C LEU A 98 -37.32 -18.39 4.32
N ALA A 99 -37.98 -17.62 5.19
CA ALA A 99 -39.40 -17.83 5.47
C ALA A 99 -40.24 -17.61 4.21
N CYS A 100 -40.05 -16.49 3.51
CA CYS A 100 -40.75 -16.23 2.24
C CYS A 100 -40.51 -17.33 1.19
N LEU A 101 -39.30 -17.88 1.12
CA LEU A 101 -38.99 -18.99 0.21
C LEU A 101 -39.69 -20.29 0.59
N ARG A 102 -39.87 -20.57 1.90
CA ARG A 102 -40.63 -21.73 2.36
C ARG A 102 -42.11 -21.57 2.05
N ASP A 103 -42.66 -20.40 2.34
CA ASP A 103 -44.07 -20.08 2.06
C ASP A 103 -44.36 -20.15 0.55
N ALA A 104 -43.39 -19.81 -0.30
CA ALA A 104 -43.50 -19.93 -1.76
C ALA A 104 -43.31 -21.37 -2.28
N GLY A 105 -42.74 -22.28 -1.48
CA GLY A 105 -42.51 -23.68 -1.82
C GLY A 105 -43.60 -24.64 -1.32
N GLU A 106 -44.49 -24.18 -0.44
CA GLU A 106 -45.73 -24.87 -0.08
C GLU A 106 -46.81 -24.60 -1.14
N GLY A 107 -46.66 -25.29 -2.28
CA GLY A 107 -47.64 -25.41 -3.36
C GLY A 107 -47.65 -26.81 -3.92
#